data_AF-A0A183GRA4-F1
#
_entry.id   AF-A0A183GRA4-F1
#
_cell.length_a   1.000
_cell.length_b   1.000
_cell.length_c   1.000
_cell.angle_alpha   90.00
_cell.angle_beta   90.00
_cell.angle_gamma   90.00
#
_symmetry.space_group_name_H-M   'P 1'
#
loop_
_entity.id
_entity.type
_entity.pdbx_description
1 polymer ?
#
loop_
_entity_poly.entity_id
_entity_poly.type
_entity_poly.pdbx_seq_one_letter_code
_entity_poly.pdbx_strand_id
1 'polypeptide(L)'
;LKTYAELTKGWLILILHSGLSVEEQDKVFDIAPAGVRKCILSTNIAETSVTIDGIRFVIDSGKVNLIKHETNSGTQKLIEFWVSKASADQRKG
;
A
#
# COMPACT_ATOMS: atom_id res chain seq x y z
N LEU A 1 -19.32 -2.18 -0.83
CA LEU A 1 -18.52 -0.99 -1.21
C LEU A 1 -19.34 0.30 -1.27
N LYS A 2 -20.55 0.33 -1.88
CA LYS A 2 -21.36 1.55 -2.01
C LYS A 2 -21.77 2.21 -0.68
N THR A 3 -22.35 1.44 0.25
CA THR A 3 -22.73 1.94 1.59
C THR A 3 -21.52 2.46 2.39
N TYR A 4 -20.38 1.78 2.29
CA TYR A 4 -19.14 2.23 2.92
C TYR A 4 -18.64 3.54 2.32
N ALA A 5 -18.71 3.68 0.99
CA ALA A 5 -18.36 4.91 0.30
C ALA A 5 -19.31 6.08 0.62
N GLU A 6 -20.59 5.82 0.86
CA GLU A 6 -21.55 6.85 1.29
C GLU A 6 -21.17 7.43 2.66
N LEU A 7 -20.74 6.57 3.60
CA LEU A 7 -20.26 6.99 4.92
C LEU A 7 -18.99 7.86 4.84
N THR A 8 -18.13 7.62 3.85
CA THR A 8 -16.85 8.33 3.64
C THR A 8 -16.95 9.45 2.60
N LYS A 9 -18.16 9.89 2.26
CA LYS A 9 -18.42 11.01 1.31
C LYS A 9 -17.88 10.74 -0.11
N GLY A 10 -18.06 9.52 -0.60
CA GLY A 10 -17.66 9.10 -1.95
C GLY A 10 -16.24 8.56 -2.07
N TRP A 11 -15.61 8.16 -0.95
CA TRP A 11 -14.25 7.60 -0.94
C TRP A 11 -14.21 6.14 -0.49
N LEU A 12 -13.85 5.22 -1.36
CA LEU A 12 -13.58 3.85 -0.97
C LEU A 12 -12.13 3.75 -0.47
N ILE A 13 -11.94 3.77 0.85
CA ILE A 13 -10.63 3.60 1.50
C ILE A 13 -10.39 2.11 1.77
N LEU A 14 -9.28 1.59 1.25
CA LEU A 14 -8.86 0.20 1.42
C LEU A 14 -7.46 0.15 2.00
N ILE A 15 -7.19 -0.87 2.82
CA ILE A 15 -5.87 -1.14 3.39
C ILE A 15 -5.23 -2.29 2.61
N LEU A 16 -3.92 -2.24 2.38
CA LEU A 16 -3.16 -3.30 1.74
C LEU A 16 -1.79 -3.51 2.41
N HIS A 17 -1.68 -4.56 3.23
CA HIS A 17 -0.43 -4.99 3.85
C HIS A 17 -0.43 -6.51 4.07
N SER A 18 0.74 -7.08 4.37
CA SER A 18 0.95 -8.55 4.42
C SER A 18 0.15 -9.26 5.50
N GLY A 19 -0.27 -8.54 6.55
CA GLY A 19 -1.09 -9.10 7.63
C GLY A 19 -2.57 -9.30 7.32
N LEU A 20 -3.06 -8.89 6.14
CA LEU A 20 -4.46 -9.07 5.73
C LEU A 20 -4.70 -10.49 5.21
N SER A 21 -5.93 -10.99 5.36
CA SER A 21 -6.33 -12.24 4.71
C SER A 21 -6.32 -12.09 3.19
N VAL A 22 -6.27 -13.19 2.44
CA VAL A 22 -6.28 -13.14 0.96
C VAL A 22 -7.56 -12.46 0.47
N GLU A 23 -8.70 -12.79 1.09
CA GLU A 23 -10.00 -12.20 0.76
C GLU A 23 -10.06 -10.69 1.04
N GLU A 24 -9.28 -10.20 2.02
CA GLU A 24 -9.16 -8.78 2.31
C GLU A 24 -8.24 -8.06 1.34
N GLN A 25 -7.12 -8.69 0.96
CA GLN A 25 -6.21 -8.17 -0.06
C GLN A 25 -6.93 -8.07 -1.41
N ASP A 26 -7.76 -9.06 -1.76
CA ASP A 26 -8.44 -9.11 -3.06
C ASP A 26 -9.41 -7.94 -3.29
N LYS A 27 -9.94 -7.33 -2.22
CA LYS A 27 -10.83 -6.15 -2.31
C LYS A 27 -10.19 -4.98 -3.04
N VAL A 28 -8.87 -4.89 -3.07
CA VAL A 28 -8.17 -3.82 -3.80
C VAL A 28 -8.31 -3.95 -5.31
N PHE A 29 -8.65 -5.12 -5.84
CA PHE A 29 -8.86 -5.36 -7.27
C PHE A 29 -10.31 -5.07 -7.71
N ASP A 30 -11.27 -5.00 -6.78
CA ASP A 30 -12.67 -4.71 -7.12
C ASP A 30 -12.86 -3.32 -7.73
N ILE A 31 -13.65 -3.20 -8.79
CA ILE A 31 -13.92 -1.89 -9.41
C ILE A 31 -14.73 -1.01 -8.43
N ALA A 32 -14.29 0.25 -8.27
CA ALA A 32 -15.01 1.21 -7.46
C ALA A 32 -16.37 1.54 -8.08
N PRO A 33 -17.46 1.65 -7.29
CA PRO A 33 -18.77 2.08 -7.80
C PRO A 33 -18.70 3.43 -8.53
N ALA A 34 -19.61 3.66 -9.48
CA ALA A 34 -19.69 4.92 -10.21
C ALA A 34 -19.82 6.12 -9.25
N GLY A 35 -19.04 7.17 -9.49
CA GLY A 35 -19.00 8.37 -8.65
C GLY A 35 -18.19 8.24 -7.36
N VAL A 36 -17.59 7.07 -7.08
CA VAL A 36 -16.74 6.84 -5.90
C VAL A 36 -15.28 6.81 -6.31
N ARG A 37 -14.42 7.49 -5.54
CA ARG A 37 -12.97 7.43 -5.70
C ARG A 37 -12.37 6.36 -4.81
N LYS A 38 -11.53 5.50 -5.37
CA LYS A 38 -10.75 4.51 -4.60
C LYS A 38 -9.48 5.16 -4.07
N CYS A 39 -9.16 4.90 -2.81
CA CYS A 39 -7.90 5.25 -2.16
C CYS A 39 -7.38 4.00 -1.45
N ILE A 40 -6.16 3.57 -1.78
CA ILE A 40 -5.54 2.41 -1.15
C ILE A 40 -4.36 2.90 -0.31
N LEU A 41 -4.38 2.56 0.97
CA LEU A 41 -3.27 2.76 1.88
C LEU A 41 -2.46 1.47 1.91
N SER A 42 -1.29 1.46 1.27
CA SER A 42 -0.45 0.28 1.17
C SER A 42 0.93 0.47 1.79
N THR A 43 1.53 -0.64 2.21
CA THR A 43 2.97 -0.73 2.42
C THR A 43 3.68 -0.91 1.08
N ASN A 44 4.97 -1.24 1.12
CA ASN A 44 5.77 -1.60 -0.05
C ASN A 44 5.27 -2.84 -0.83
N ILE A 45 4.19 -3.52 -0.42
CA ILE A 45 3.59 -4.62 -1.18
C ILE A 45 3.05 -4.15 -2.53
N ALA A 46 2.54 -2.91 -2.60
CA ALA A 46 2.11 -2.31 -3.85
C ALA A 46 3.26 -2.04 -4.84
N GLU A 47 4.53 -2.03 -4.39
CA GLU A 47 5.69 -1.74 -5.25
C GLU A 47 6.10 -2.97 -6.08
N THR A 48 6.09 -4.16 -5.47
CA THR A 48 6.71 -5.35 -6.08
C THR A 48 5.75 -6.49 -6.40
N SER A 49 4.58 -6.53 -5.78
CA SER A 49 3.80 -7.78 -5.70
C SER A 49 2.42 -7.73 -6.33
N VAL A 50 1.90 -6.53 -6.65
CA VAL A 50 0.55 -6.38 -7.21
C VAL A 50 0.48 -5.23 -8.21
N THR A 51 -0.25 -5.43 -9.29
CA THR A 51 -0.66 -4.35 -10.22
C THR A 51 -2.15 -4.11 -10.00
N ILE A 52 -2.52 -2.89 -9.63
CA ILE A 52 -3.91 -2.53 -9.36
C ILE A 52 -4.36 -1.58 -10.47
N ASP A 53 -5.26 -2.05 -11.31
CA ASP A 53 -5.78 -1.26 -12.41
C ASP A 53 -6.58 -0.04 -11.93
N GLY A 54 -6.47 1.05 -12.71
CA GLY A 54 -7.23 2.28 -12.45
C GLY A 54 -6.63 3.22 -11.41
N ILE A 55 -5.40 2.96 -10.94
CA ILE A 55 -4.64 3.91 -10.13
C ILE A 55 -4.06 4.99 -11.02
N ARG A 56 -4.42 6.25 -10.74
CA ARG A 56 -3.98 7.43 -11.52
C ARG A 56 -2.94 8.27 -10.78
N PHE A 57 -2.90 8.15 -9.46
CA PHE A 57 -2.05 8.96 -8.60
C PHE A 57 -1.44 8.07 -7.53
N VAL A 58 -0.14 8.23 -7.31
CA VAL A 58 0.59 7.61 -6.21
C VAL A 58 1.14 8.72 -5.32
N ILE A 59 0.96 8.56 -4.00
CA ILE A 59 1.55 9.43 -2.99
C ILE A 59 2.56 8.58 -2.24
N ASP A 60 3.84 8.89 -2.43
CA ASP A 60 4.95 8.19 -1.77
C ASP A 60 5.46 8.99 -0.57
N SER A 61 5.61 8.33 0.58
CA SER A 61 6.21 8.91 1.78
C SER A 61 7.73 9.01 1.70
N GLY A 62 8.36 8.30 0.75
CA GLY A 62 9.81 8.22 0.58
C GLY A 62 10.51 7.37 1.65
N LYS A 63 9.75 6.63 2.46
CA LYS A 63 10.26 5.82 3.56
C LYS A 63 9.85 4.36 3.44
N VAL A 64 10.64 3.48 4.05
CA VAL A 64 10.40 2.04 4.11
C VAL A 64 10.88 1.48 5.44
N ASN A 65 10.14 0.52 5.99
CA ASN A 65 10.57 -0.24 7.16
C ASN A 65 11.27 -1.52 6.70
N LEU A 66 12.54 -1.68 7.07
CA LEU A 66 13.35 -2.84 6.73
C LEU A 66 13.85 -3.54 7.99
N ILE A 67 13.99 -4.86 7.90
CA ILE A 67 14.61 -5.65 8.95
C ILE A 67 16.13 -5.43 8.88
N LYS A 68 16.70 -4.78 9.89
CA LYS A 68 18.14 -4.63 10.06
C LYS A 68 18.65 -5.69 11.06
N HIS A 69 19.65 -6.44 10.65
CA HIS A 69 20.36 -7.36 11.51
C HIS A 69 21.49 -6.64 12.27
N GLU A 70 21.48 -6.70 13.59
CA GLU A 70 22.57 -6.20 14.44
C GLU A 70 23.56 -7.33 14.73
N THR A 71 24.75 -7.26 14.12
CA THR A 71 25.80 -8.29 14.26
C THR A 71 26.28 -8.47 15.70
N ASN A 72 26.22 -7.41 16.52
CA ASN A 72 26.73 -7.45 17.90
C ASN A 72 25.76 -8.15 18.87
N SER A 73 24.45 -8.07 18.61
CA SER A 73 23.40 -8.61 19.49
C SER A 73 22.72 -9.85 18.92
N GLY A 74 23.01 -10.23 17.67
CA GLY A 74 22.33 -11.31 16.95
C GLY A 74 20.84 -11.06 16.75
N THR A 75 20.37 -9.83 16.97
CA THR A 75 18.95 -9.48 16.97
C THR A 75 18.56 -8.80 15.67
N GLN A 76 17.32 -9.03 15.24
CA GLN A 76 16.69 -8.33 14.13
C GLN A 76 15.78 -7.22 14.64
N LYS A 77 15.88 -6.03 14.05
CA LYS A 77 15.03 -4.88 14.37
C LYS A 77 14.36 -4.36 13.10
N LEU A 78 13.09 -4.00 13.21
CA LEU A 78 12.40 -3.26 12.16
C LEU A 78 12.73 -1.77 12.30
N ILE A 79 13.40 -1.20 11.30
CA ILE A 79 13.88 0.18 11.33
C ILE A 79 13.41 0.90 10.06
N GLU A 80 13.05 2.17 10.22
CA GLU A 80 12.68 3.05 9.10
C GLU A 80 13.93 3.56 8.37
N PHE A 81 13.90 3.50 7.04
CA PHE A 81 14.93 4.01 6.14
C PHE A 81 14.31 4.88 5.05
N TRP A 82 15.13 5.75 4.48
CA TRP A 82 14.80 6.40 3.21
C TRP A 82 14.86 5.38 2.07
N VAL A 83 13.91 5.47 1.14
CA VAL A 83 13.94 4.62 -0.05
C VAL A 83 15.06 5.04 -1.00
N SER A 84 15.55 4.08 -1.77
CA SER A 84 16.49 4.38 -2.85
C SER A 84 15.80 5.20 -3.94
N LYS A 85 16.58 5.94 -4.73
CA LYS A 85 16.06 6.65 -5.91
C LYS A 85 15.36 5.69 -6.87
N ALA A 86 15.92 4.50 -7.07
CA ALA A 86 15.34 3.48 -7.95
C ALA A 86 13.98 2.97 -7.45
N SER A 87 13.82 2.76 -6.13
CA SER A 87 12.54 2.36 -5.52
C SER A 87 11.50 3.48 -5.63
N ALA A 88 11.90 4.74 -5.37
CA ALA A 88 11.02 5.89 -5.58
C ALA A 88 10.58 6.03 -7.06
N ASP A 89 11.45 5.71 -8.02
CA ASP A 89 11.11 5.73 -9.44
C ASP A 89 10.17 4.58 -9.82
N GLN A 90 10.31 3.39 -9.24
CA GLN A 90 9.37 2.28 -9.44
C GLN A 90 7.97 2.61 -8.91
N ARG A 91 7.87 3.28 -7.75
CA ARG A 91 6.58 3.68 -7.16
C ARG A 91 5.81 4.72 -7.95
N LYS A 92 6.48 5.45 -8.86
CA LYS A 92 5.81 6.41 -9.75
C LYS A 92 5.11 5.74 -10.94
N GLY A 93 5.58 4.54 -11.31
CA GLY A 93 5.02 3.75 -12.42
C GLY A 93 3.62 3.28 -12.09
#